data_AF-A0A1B5L6X5-F1
#
_entry.id   AF-A0A1B5L6X5-F1
#
_cell.length_a   1.000
_cell.length_b   1.000
_cell.length_c   1.000
_cell.angle_alpha   90.00
_cell.angle_beta   90.00
_cell.angle_gamma   90.00
#
_symmetry.space_group_name_H-M   'P 1'
#
loop_
_entity.id
_entity.type
_entity.pdbx_description
1 polymer ?
#
loop_
_entity_poly.entity_id
_entity_poly.type
_entity_poly.pdbx_seq_one_letter_code
_entity_poly.pdbx_strand_id
1 'polypeptide(L)'
;MTVITKYPPQPPPHVVLDAANFPRIHANTQPLSGRDRFARIYPNGLPQVYKMMAPKSESDPPQIYVEDYLPIGFYTKPPPSARAVFSTGNGKRPFREMKHILPARRIHLWDKDELQSVCNSIRKTYWEHMGAMTQPYCWDDLWTYFDAFDLYHYGALNLWNVINQLFHENVIIFSDVERESANLIGQWADSWIQLAENQRKLKEWADKRDSSIVFLLSHEDRRKMGDIPDNLIPLVASALKTRRALLLAGADNFRKKRDGPNDVLSACKNRSFQNWLGKQAVRANSIVFLLTVSCSWRTSL
;
A
#
# COMPACT_ATOMS: atom_id res chain seq x y z
N MET A 1 -30.03 -8.10 7.22
CA MET A 1 -28.80 -8.45 6.51
C MET A 1 -28.73 -7.62 5.25
N THR A 2 -27.82 -6.66 5.16
CA THR A 2 -27.72 -5.77 3.99
C THR A 2 -26.64 -6.32 3.07
N VAL A 3 -27.04 -6.81 1.90
CA VAL A 3 -26.09 -7.33 0.90
C VAL A 3 -25.40 -6.14 0.25
N ILE A 4 -24.15 -5.88 0.63
CA ILE A 4 -23.28 -4.96 -0.11
C ILE A 4 -22.89 -5.66 -1.41
N THR A 5 -23.68 -5.42 -2.46
CA THR A 5 -23.30 -5.73 -3.84
C THR A 5 -22.08 -4.90 -4.20
N LYS A 6 -20.89 -5.50 -4.06
CA LYS A 6 -19.67 -4.97 -4.67
C LYS A 6 -19.85 -5.03 -6.18
N TYR A 7 -20.36 -3.95 -6.76
CA TYR A 7 -20.18 -3.71 -8.19
C TYR A 7 -18.66 -3.78 -8.47
N PRO A 8 -18.22 -4.52 -9.50
CA PRO A 8 -16.85 -4.39 -9.94
C PRO A 8 -16.60 -2.91 -10.30
N PRO A 9 -15.43 -2.34 -9.98
CA PRO A 9 -15.11 -1.00 -10.43
C PRO A 9 -15.29 -0.96 -11.94
N GLN A 10 -16.06 0.00 -12.44
CA GLN A 10 -16.32 0.09 -13.88
C GLN A 10 -14.96 0.20 -14.60
N PRO A 11 -14.76 -0.52 -15.71
CA PRO A 11 -13.58 -0.31 -16.52
C PRO A 11 -13.58 1.16 -16.92
N PRO A 12 -12.43 1.83 -16.82
CA PRO A 12 -12.36 3.27 -16.97
C PRO A 12 -12.74 3.75 -18.37
N PRO A 13 -13.17 5.01 -18.53
CA PRO A 13 -13.57 5.57 -19.82
C PRO A 13 -12.41 5.76 -20.82
N HIS A 14 -11.17 5.47 -20.44
CA HIS A 14 -9.98 5.47 -21.29
C HIS A 14 -8.99 4.41 -20.84
N VAL A 15 -8.05 4.01 -21.70
CA VAL A 15 -7.00 3.04 -21.34
C VAL A 15 -6.05 3.68 -20.31
N VAL A 16 -5.86 3.05 -19.16
CA VAL A 16 -4.68 3.34 -18.33
C VAL A 16 -3.47 2.85 -19.08
N LEU A 17 -2.70 3.79 -19.60
CA LEU A 17 -1.31 3.51 -19.93
C LEU A 17 -0.59 3.29 -18.59
N ASP A 18 -0.11 2.07 -18.37
CA ASP A 18 0.66 1.73 -17.18
C ASP A 18 1.86 2.68 -17.05
N ALA A 19 1.99 3.32 -15.88
CA ALA A 19 3.05 4.25 -15.54
C ALA A 19 4.47 3.66 -15.73
N ALA A 20 4.61 2.34 -15.67
CA ALA A 20 5.84 1.60 -15.93
C ALA A 20 6.16 1.45 -17.44
N ASN A 21 5.14 1.42 -18.30
CA ASN A 21 5.26 1.18 -19.74
C ASN A 21 5.31 2.45 -20.60
N PHE A 22 5.16 3.64 -20.01
CA PHE A 22 5.40 4.90 -20.72
C PHE A 22 6.88 5.03 -21.15
N PRO A 23 7.15 5.46 -22.39
CA PRO A 23 8.51 5.78 -22.83
C PRO A 23 9.17 6.82 -21.91
N ARG A 24 10.40 6.52 -21.48
CA ARG A 24 11.16 7.36 -20.55
C ARG A 24 12.53 7.72 -21.12
N ILE A 25 12.96 8.94 -20.83
CA ILE A 25 14.31 9.46 -21.06
C ILE A 25 15.15 9.04 -19.86
N HIS A 26 16.11 8.16 -20.08
CA HIS A 26 17.05 7.69 -19.06
C HIS A 26 18.44 8.33 -19.23
N ALA A 27 19.27 8.28 -18.18
CA ALA A 27 20.59 8.91 -18.17
C ALA A 27 21.52 8.46 -19.33
N ASN A 28 21.37 7.23 -19.83
CA ASN A 28 22.13 6.73 -20.99
C ASN A 28 21.85 7.50 -22.29
N THR A 29 20.68 8.15 -22.43
CA THR A 29 20.33 9.01 -23.58
C THR A 29 20.93 10.41 -23.51
N GLN A 30 21.49 10.79 -22.36
CA GLN A 30 22.04 12.13 -22.13
C GLN A 30 23.51 12.22 -22.56
N PRO A 31 24.03 13.45 -22.83
CA PRO A 31 25.47 13.68 -23.04
C PRO A 31 26.30 13.14 -21.88
N LEU A 32 27.50 12.63 -22.15
CA LEU A 32 28.38 11.99 -21.15
C LEU A 32 28.61 12.87 -19.91
N SER A 33 28.76 14.18 -20.09
CA SER A 33 28.95 15.18 -19.03
C SER A 33 27.74 15.37 -18.10
N GLY A 34 26.53 15.01 -18.53
CA GLY A 34 25.29 15.20 -17.76
C GLY A 34 24.69 13.93 -17.16
N ARG A 35 25.18 12.74 -17.54
CA ARG A 35 24.54 11.45 -17.19
C ARG A 35 24.37 11.23 -15.69
N ASP A 36 25.43 11.40 -14.92
CA ASP A 36 25.41 11.14 -13.48
C ASP A 36 24.48 12.10 -12.74
N ARG A 37 24.45 13.38 -13.16
CA ARG A 37 23.53 14.37 -12.60
C ARG A 37 22.08 14.06 -12.95
N PHE A 38 21.80 13.64 -14.19
CA PHE A 38 20.47 13.20 -14.60
C PHE A 38 20.03 11.96 -13.81
N ALA A 39 20.89 10.94 -13.68
CA ALA A 39 20.60 9.73 -12.92
C ALA A 39 20.35 10.01 -11.43
N ARG A 40 21.07 10.99 -10.85
CA ARG A 40 20.89 11.39 -9.44
C ARG A 40 19.53 12.03 -9.18
N ILE A 41 19.07 12.87 -10.10
CA ILE A 41 17.83 13.68 -9.99
C ILE A 41 16.61 12.86 -10.44
N TYR A 42 16.72 12.10 -11.53
CA TYR A 42 15.66 11.28 -12.12
C TYR A 42 16.12 9.81 -12.27
N PRO A 43 16.27 9.05 -11.16
CA PRO A 43 16.80 7.68 -11.18
C PRO A 43 15.94 6.73 -12.03
N ASN A 44 14.62 6.92 -12.03
CA ASN A 44 13.67 6.14 -12.82
C ASN A 44 13.40 6.71 -14.23
N GLY A 45 14.17 7.72 -14.65
CA GLY A 45 13.99 8.44 -15.92
C GLY A 45 12.75 9.35 -15.97
N LEU A 46 12.78 10.32 -16.89
CA LEU A 46 11.68 11.26 -17.14
C LEU A 46 10.71 10.71 -18.19
N PRO A 47 9.38 10.66 -17.96
CA PRO A 47 8.42 10.32 -19.01
C PRO A 47 8.52 11.28 -20.21
N GLN A 48 8.61 10.73 -21.43
CA GLN A 48 8.70 11.53 -22.67
C GLN A 48 7.47 12.41 -22.93
N VAL A 49 6.32 12.07 -22.32
CA VAL A 49 5.09 12.85 -22.39
C VAL A 49 5.14 14.17 -21.59
N TYR A 50 6.16 14.36 -20.74
CA TYR A 50 6.32 15.62 -20.02
C TYR A 50 6.83 16.70 -20.96
N LYS A 51 6.11 17.83 -21.04
CA LYS A 51 6.48 19.01 -21.82
C LYS A 51 7.61 19.79 -21.14
N MET A 52 8.77 19.16 -21.02
CA MET A 52 9.96 19.72 -20.39
C MET A 52 10.49 20.90 -21.21
N MET A 53 10.87 21.97 -20.54
CA MET A 53 11.65 23.06 -21.13
C MET A 53 13.11 22.64 -21.27
N ALA A 54 13.78 23.16 -22.30
CA ALA A 54 15.22 22.98 -22.46
C ALA A 54 15.98 23.45 -21.20
N PRO A 55 17.01 22.71 -20.75
CA PRO A 55 17.83 23.11 -19.62
C PRO A 55 18.66 24.36 -19.95
N LYS A 56 19.18 25.03 -18.91
CA LYS A 56 20.03 26.23 -19.08
C LYS A 56 21.42 25.93 -19.67
N SER A 57 21.84 24.66 -19.61
CA SER A 57 23.11 24.14 -20.11
C SER A 57 22.88 22.71 -20.62
N GLU A 58 23.64 22.25 -21.62
CA GLU A 58 23.57 20.87 -22.13
C GLU A 58 23.97 19.81 -21.09
N SER A 59 24.74 20.21 -20.08
CA SER A 59 25.12 19.38 -18.92
C SER A 59 24.00 19.17 -17.91
N ASP A 60 22.95 19.97 -17.97
CA ASP A 60 21.97 20.11 -16.91
C ASP A 60 20.70 19.32 -17.24
N PRO A 61 20.19 18.48 -16.33
CA PRO A 61 18.89 17.85 -16.57
C PRO A 61 17.78 18.92 -16.58
N PRO A 62 16.74 18.76 -17.41
CA PRO A 62 15.64 19.72 -17.46
C PRO A 62 14.83 19.65 -16.15
N GLN A 63 14.62 20.81 -15.51
CA GLN A 63 13.93 20.91 -14.22
C GLN A 63 12.60 21.68 -14.28
N ILE A 64 12.20 22.19 -15.45
CA ILE A 64 10.97 22.96 -15.62
C ILE A 64 10.11 22.28 -16.68
N TYR A 65 8.82 22.09 -16.39
CA TYR A 65 7.82 21.67 -17.37
C TYR A 65 6.83 22.79 -17.65
N VAL A 66 6.18 22.71 -18.81
CA VAL A 66 5.01 23.54 -19.13
C VAL A 66 3.75 22.75 -18.81
N GLU A 67 2.93 23.28 -17.92
CA GLU A 67 1.59 22.78 -17.63
C GLU A 67 0.56 23.61 -18.41
N ASP A 68 0.06 23.04 -19.51
CA ASP A 68 -0.95 23.63 -20.40
C ASP A 68 -2.01 22.62 -20.90
N TYR A 69 -2.01 21.41 -20.32
CA TYR A 69 -2.90 20.30 -20.68
C TYR A 69 -4.17 20.20 -19.78
N LEU A 70 -4.27 21.02 -18.74
CA LEU A 70 -5.46 21.08 -17.85
C LEU A 70 -6.29 22.33 -18.15
N PRO A 71 -7.62 22.20 -18.33
CA PRO A 71 -8.48 23.35 -18.60
C PRO A 71 -8.58 24.27 -17.37
N ILE A 72 -8.79 25.57 -17.58
CA ILE A 72 -9.05 26.54 -16.50
C ILE A 72 -10.21 26.08 -15.58
N GLY A 73 -11.18 25.37 -16.16
CA GLY A 73 -12.31 24.77 -15.44
C GLY A 73 -11.88 23.82 -14.32
N PHE A 74 -10.76 23.10 -14.45
CA PHE A 74 -10.23 22.20 -13.43
C PHE A 74 -9.99 22.98 -12.12
N TYR A 75 -9.13 23.98 -12.14
CA TYR A 75 -8.77 24.76 -10.95
C TYR A 75 -9.89 25.70 -10.44
N THR A 76 -10.87 26.05 -11.27
CA THR A 76 -11.92 27.03 -10.92
C THR A 76 -13.26 26.39 -10.54
N LYS A 77 -13.49 25.12 -10.86
CA LYS A 77 -14.74 24.40 -10.62
C LYS A 77 -14.46 23.01 -10.03
N PRO A 78 -13.94 22.94 -8.79
CA PRO A 78 -13.73 21.65 -8.12
C PRO A 78 -15.05 20.88 -8.00
N PRO A 79 -15.03 19.54 -8.10
CA PRO A 79 -16.23 18.73 -7.88
C PRO A 79 -16.85 18.98 -6.49
N PRO A 80 -18.19 19.00 -6.33
CA PRO A 80 -18.83 19.17 -5.02
C PRO A 80 -18.46 18.10 -3.98
N SER A 81 -17.94 16.95 -4.43
CA SER A 81 -17.43 15.85 -3.62
C SER A 81 -15.93 15.95 -3.27
N ALA A 82 -15.24 17.02 -3.68
CA ALA A 82 -13.83 17.23 -3.40
C ALA A 82 -13.58 17.31 -1.89
N ARG A 83 -12.65 16.48 -1.39
CA ARG A 83 -12.32 16.40 0.05
C ARG A 83 -11.03 17.14 0.40
N ALA A 84 -10.09 17.18 -0.54
CA ALA A 84 -8.80 17.83 -0.39
C ALA A 84 -8.10 17.51 0.95
N VAL A 85 -8.05 16.23 1.32
CA VAL A 85 -7.71 15.78 2.70
C VAL A 85 -6.41 16.38 3.23
N PHE A 86 -5.36 16.50 2.41
CA PHE A 86 -4.06 17.03 2.83
C PHE A 86 -4.03 18.57 2.87
N SER A 87 -4.72 19.23 1.93
CA SER A 87 -4.82 20.70 1.91
C SER A 87 -5.73 21.24 3.02
N THR A 88 -6.89 20.62 3.25
CA THR A 88 -7.86 21.03 4.27
C THR A 88 -7.54 20.51 5.66
N GLY A 89 -6.60 19.56 5.80
CA GLY A 89 -6.39 18.84 7.05
C GLY A 89 -7.60 17.99 7.44
N ASN A 90 -8.21 17.32 6.45
CA ASN A 90 -9.48 16.60 6.53
C ASN A 90 -10.64 17.48 7.06
N GLY A 91 -10.85 18.63 6.40
CA GLY A 91 -11.92 19.58 6.73
C GLY A 91 -11.63 20.56 7.88
N LYS A 92 -10.45 20.50 8.52
CA LYS A 92 -10.05 21.45 9.59
C LYS A 92 -9.81 22.88 9.08
N ARG A 93 -9.56 23.06 7.78
CA ARG A 93 -9.38 24.33 7.09
C ARG A 93 -10.33 24.40 5.89
N PRO A 94 -10.83 25.60 5.52
CA PRO A 94 -11.65 25.76 4.33
C PRO A 94 -10.87 25.41 3.06
N PHE A 95 -11.60 24.94 2.05
CA PHE A 95 -11.06 24.70 0.72
C PHE A 95 -10.68 26.05 0.07
N ARG A 96 -9.45 26.18 -0.45
CA ARG A 96 -9.01 27.42 -1.12
C ARG A 96 -9.38 27.39 -2.60
N GLU A 97 -10.27 28.29 -2.99
CA GLU A 97 -10.64 28.53 -4.38
C GLU A 97 -9.52 29.26 -5.15
N MET A 98 -9.47 29.05 -6.47
CA MET A 98 -8.63 29.83 -7.38
C MET A 98 -9.49 30.67 -8.34
N LYS A 99 -9.12 31.94 -8.52
CA LYS A 99 -9.84 32.89 -9.40
C LYS A 99 -9.03 33.35 -10.62
N HIS A 100 -7.70 33.36 -10.51
CA HIS A 100 -6.79 33.81 -11.56
C HIS A 100 -5.88 32.64 -11.98
N ILE A 101 -6.20 32.07 -13.13
CA ILE A 101 -5.52 30.90 -13.71
C ILE A 101 -4.88 31.33 -15.03
N LEU A 102 -3.58 31.12 -15.17
CA LEU A 102 -2.91 31.23 -16.46
C LEU A 102 -3.09 29.92 -17.26
N PRO A 103 -3.46 29.96 -18.55
CA PRO A 103 -3.70 28.75 -19.35
C PRO A 103 -2.45 27.86 -19.54
N ALA A 104 -1.26 28.46 -19.51
CA ALA A 104 0.02 27.76 -19.66
C ALA A 104 1.00 28.29 -18.61
N ARG A 105 1.66 27.39 -17.88
CA ARG A 105 2.46 27.74 -16.69
C ARG A 105 3.79 27.00 -16.69
N ARG A 106 4.85 27.68 -16.25
CA ARG A 106 6.18 27.07 -16.05
C ARG A 106 6.27 26.62 -14.61
N ILE A 107 6.42 25.32 -14.39
CA ILE A 107 6.44 24.73 -13.05
C ILE A 107 7.74 23.95 -12.88
N HIS A 108 8.37 24.11 -11.72
CA HIS A 108 9.52 23.31 -11.31
C HIS A 108 9.08 21.86 -11.10
N LEU A 109 9.69 20.92 -11.81
CA LEU A 109 9.49 19.49 -11.60
C LEU A 109 10.30 19.05 -10.39
N TRP A 110 9.63 18.57 -9.35
CA TRP A 110 10.32 18.09 -8.16
C TRP A 110 11.27 16.94 -8.50
N ASP A 111 12.49 17.04 -8.00
CA ASP A 111 13.42 15.92 -8.01
C ASP A 111 13.02 14.84 -6.98
N LYS A 112 13.74 13.72 -6.97
CA LYS A 112 13.44 12.60 -6.05
C LYS A 112 13.47 13.02 -4.57
N ASP A 113 14.33 13.96 -4.18
CA ASP A 113 14.60 14.30 -2.79
C ASP A 113 13.55 15.31 -2.30
N GLU A 114 13.16 16.27 -3.16
CA GLU A 114 11.98 17.13 -2.97
C GLU A 114 10.70 16.30 -2.87
N LEU A 115 10.49 15.37 -3.81
CA LEU A 115 9.30 14.50 -3.85
C LEU A 115 9.20 13.65 -2.57
N GLN A 116 10.30 13.02 -2.16
CA GLN A 116 10.34 12.20 -0.94
C GLN A 116 10.11 13.03 0.32
N SER A 117 10.64 14.25 0.39
CA SER A 117 10.42 15.18 1.50
C SER A 117 8.92 15.49 1.68
N VAL A 118 8.21 15.77 0.58
CA VAL A 118 6.75 15.97 0.59
C VAL A 118 6.01 14.71 1.01
N CYS A 119 6.38 13.53 0.46
CA CYS A 119 5.76 12.25 0.83
C CYS A 119 5.94 11.95 2.34
N ASN A 120 7.14 12.16 2.89
CA ASN A 120 7.43 11.95 4.30
C ASN A 120 6.66 12.92 5.20
N SER A 121 6.52 14.19 4.79
CA SER A 121 5.72 15.20 5.51
C SER A 121 4.23 14.82 5.55
N ILE A 122 3.67 14.37 4.42
CA ILE A 122 2.29 13.89 4.32
C ILE A 122 2.09 12.64 5.18
N ARG A 123 2.98 11.65 5.09
CA ARG A 123 2.90 10.42 5.91
C ARG A 123 2.92 10.74 7.40
N LYS A 124 3.84 11.61 7.85
CA LYS A 124 3.95 12.01 9.26
C LYS A 124 2.68 12.69 9.79
N THR A 125 2.01 13.46 8.94
CA THR A 125 0.83 14.27 9.31
C THR A 125 -0.49 13.51 9.18
N TYR A 126 -0.60 12.63 8.18
CA TYR A 126 -1.85 12.00 7.72
C TYR A 126 -1.76 10.46 7.66
N TRP A 127 -0.90 9.85 8.50
CA TRP A 127 -0.70 8.39 8.56
C TRP A 127 -2.01 7.60 8.63
N GLU A 128 -3.00 8.10 9.38
CA GLU A 128 -4.35 7.54 9.55
C GLU A 128 -5.16 7.43 8.25
N HIS A 129 -4.82 8.21 7.22
CA HIS A 129 -5.44 8.16 5.90
C HIS A 129 -4.67 7.28 4.90
N MET A 130 -3.42 6.89 5.19
CA MET A 130 -2.56 6.13 4.27
C MET A 130 -3.14 4.77 3.89
N GLY A 131 -3.74 4.06 4.86
CA GLY A 131 -4.32 2.72 4.65
C GLY A 131 -5.56 2.68 3.75
N ALA A 132 -6.18 3.83 3.47
CA ALA A 132 -7.33 3.96 2.57
C ALA A 132 -7.00 4.68 1.25
N MET A 133 -5.71 4.94 0.97
CA MET A 133 -5.30 5.58 -0.28
C MET A 133 -5.52 4.66 -1.47
N THR A 134 -6.16 5.19 -2.51
CA THR A 134 -6.26 4.57 -3.84
C THR A 134 -5.23 5.18 -4.78
N GLN A 135 -4.73 4.37 -5.71
CA GLN A 135 -3.96 4.88 -6.84
C GLN A 135 -4.84 5.87 -7.62
N PRO A 136 -4.34 7.06 -7.99
CA PRO A 136 -5.10 8.00 -8.77
C PRO A 136 -5.21 7.48 -10.20
N TYR A 137 -6.41 7.59 -10.75
CA TYR A 137 -6.79 7.07 -12.05
C TYR A 137 -6.76 8.19 -13.10
N CYS A 138 -7.32 9.35 -12.77
CA CYS A 138 -7.32 10.56 -13.58
C CYS A 138 -7.06 11.81 -12.73
N TRP A 139 -6.86 12.97 -13.38
CA TRP A 139 -6.57 14.22 -12.69
C TRP A 139 -7.60 14.60 -11.62
N ASP A 140 -8.87 14.19 -11.79
CA ASP A 140 -9.93 14.50 -10.83
C ASP A 140 -9.79 13.74 -9.50
N ASP A 141 -9.08 12.60 -9.46
CA ASP A 141 -8.82 11.90 -8.20
C ASP A 141 -7.94 12.70 -7.24
N LEU A 142 -7.16 13.66 -7.77
CA LEU A 142 -6.36 14.56 -6.96
C LEU A 142 -7.22 15.45 -6.04
N TRP A 143 -8.48 15.71 -6.39
CA TRP A 143 -9.45 16.42 -5.52
C TRP A 143 -9.80 15.65 -4.23
N THR A 144 -9.46 14.36 -4.15
CA THR A 144 -9.50 13.61 -2.89
C THR A 144 -8.46 14.15 -1.90
N TYR A 145 -7.29 14.57 -2.39
CA TYR A 145 -6.10 14.82 -1.58
C TYR A 145 -5.76 16.31 -1.48
N PHE A 146 -5.96 17.08 -2.56
CA PHE A 146 -5.54 18.48 -2.65
C PHE A 146 -6.68 19.42 -3.07
N ASP A 147 -6.57 20.68 -2.66
CA ASP A 147 -7.47 21.77 -3.09
C ASP A 147 -6.93 22.50 -4.33
N ALA A 148 -7.72 23.43 -4.86
CA ALA A 148 -7.42 24.09 -6.13
C ALA A 148 -6.16 24.97 -6.02
N PHE A 149 -5.92 25.53 -4.85
CA PHE A 149 -4.74 26.33 -4.57
C PHE A 149 -3.47 25.47 -4.63
N ASP A 150 -3.43 24.32 -3.98
CA ASP A 150 -2.23 23.47 -3.99
C ASP A 150 -2.01 22.84 -5.37
N LEU A 151 -3.08 22.36 -6.03
CA LEU A 151 -3.04 21.85 -7.41
C LEU A 151 -2.51 22.88 -8.39
N TYR A 152 -2.88 24.15 -8.22
CA TYR A 152 -2.31 25.23 -9.01
C TYR A 152 -0.84 25.47 -8.63
N HIS A 153 -0.54 25.84 -7.38
CA HIS A 153 0.78 26.39 -7.05
C HIS A 153 1.92 25.36 -7.09
N TYR A 154 1.66 24.09 -6.74
CA TYR A 154 2.66 23.02 -6.84
C TYR A 154 2.65 22.32 -8.19
N GLY A 155 1.59 22.47 -8.98
CA GLY A 155 1.37 21.80 -10.26
C GLY A 155 0.78 20.40 -10.09
N ALA A 156 -0.19 20.07 -10.93
CA ALA A 156 -0.91 18.80 -10.85
C ALA A 156 0.02 17.61 -11.07
N LEU A 157 1.05 17.75 -11.93
CA LEU A 157 2.02 16.69 -12.20
C LEU A 157 2.85 16.28 -10.99
N ASN A 158 3.32 17.27 -10.23
CA ASN A 158 4.09 17.04 -9.01
C ASN A 158 3.24 16.34 -7.94
N LEU A 159 2.01 16.78 -7.76
CA LEU A 159 1.07 16.18 -6.81
C LEU A 159 0.58 14.79 -7.25
N TRP A 160 0.43 14.55 -8.55
CA TRP A 160 0.19 13.22 -9.13
C TRP A 160 1.34 12.25 -8.80
N ASN A 161 2.59 12.71 -8.93
CA ASN A 161 3.77 11.93 -8.57
C ASN A 161 3.80 11.64 -7.06
N VAL A 162 3.41 12.59 -6.20
CA VAL A 162 3.28 12.36 -4.74
C VAL A 162 2.27 11.26 -4.42
N ILE A 163 1.04 11.31 -4.98
CA ILE A 163 0.02 10.30 -4.65
C ILE A 163 0.42 8.91 -5.16
N ASN A 164 1.01 8.81 -6.36
CA ASN A 164 1.51 7.53 -6.86
C ASN A 164 2.68 7.00 -6.01
N GLN A 165 3.64 7.84 -5.63
CA GLN A 165 4.75 7.44 -4.76
C GLN A 165 4.23 6.94 -3.42
N LEU A 166 3.36 7.71 -2.75
CA LEU A 166 2.72 7.30 -1.49
C LEU A 166 1.94 5.99 -1.63
N PHE A 167 1.18 5.82 -2.72
CA PHE A 167 0.44 4.59 -2.96
C PHE A 167 1.36 3.37 -3.16
N HIS A 168 2.41 3.49 -3.98
CA HIS A 168 3.36 2.40 -4.20
C HIS A 168 4.14 2.04 -2.93
N GLU A 169 4.60 3.03 -2.17
CA GLU A 169 5.24 2.84 -0.86
C GLU A 169 4.28 2.13 0.12
N ASN A 170 3.01 2.56 0.19
CA ASN A 170 2.01 1.94 1.05
C ASN A 170 1.71 0.48 0.63
N VAL A 171 1.69 0.17 -0.67
CA VAL A 171 1.53 -1.22 -1.17
C VAL A 171 2.70 -2.12 -0.77
N ILE A 172 3.93 -1.60 -0.78
CA ILE A 172 5.13 -2.33 -0.31
C ILE A 172 5.05 -2.55 1.20
N ILE A 173 4.86 -1.48 1.99
CA ILE A 173 4.76 -1.54 3.46
C ILE A 173 3.66 -2.51 3.89
N PHE A 174 2.47 -2.43 3.29
CA PHE A 174 1.36 -3.34 3.59
C PHE A 174 1.70 -4.80 3.29
N SER A 175 2.39 -5.06 2.16
CA SER A 175 2.83 -6.42 1.81
C SER A 175 3.86 -7.00 2.78
N ASP A 176 4.74 -6.18 3.34
CA ASP A 176 5.71 -6.62 4.35
C ASP A 176 5.02 -6.88 5.71
N VAL A 177 4.07 -6.02 6.10
CA VAL A 177 3.26 -6.20 7.33
C VAL A 177 2.36 -7.43 7.26
N GLU A 178 1.73 -7.72 6.10
CA GLU A 178 0.97 -8.96 5.91
C GLU A 178 1.86 -10.20 6.03
N ARG A 179 3.06 -10.17 5.44
CA ARG A 179 4.03 -11.28 5.51
C ARG A 179 4.43 -11.58 6.96
N GLU A 180 4.78 -10.54 7.73
CA GLU A 180 5.21 -10.73 9.12
C GLU A 180 4.04 -11.12 10.04
N SER A 181 2.85 -10.58 9.80
CA SER A 181 1.63 -11.01 10.52
C SER A 181 1.34 -12.50 10.29
N ALA A 182 1.46 -12.98 9.05
CA ALA A 182 1.29 -14.40 8.72
C ALA A 182 2.36 -15.30 9.36
N ASN A 183 3.60 -14.81 9.46
CA ASN A 183 4.72 -15.47 10.14
C ASN A 183 4.41 -15.68 11.63
N LEU A 184 4.11 -14.60 12.35
CA LEU A 184 3.83 -14.63 13.79
C LEU A 184 2.59 -15.49 14.13
N ILE A 185 1.51 -15.38 13.33
CA ILE A 185 0.28 -16.18 13.52
C ILE A 185 0.55 -17.68 13.35
N GLY A 186 1.38 -18.08 12.38
CA GLY A 186 1.73 -19.50 12.19
C GLY A 186 2.62 -20.05 13.31
N GLN A 187 3.63 -19.29 13.78
CA GLN A 187 4.46 -19.68 14.93
C GLN A 187 3.63 -19.83 16.21
N TRP A 188 2.69 -18.91 16.45
CA TRP A 188 1.74 -19.00 17.56
C TRP A 188 0.86 -20.25 17.43
N ALA A 189 0.30 -20.52 16.25
CA ALA A 189 -0.58 -21.68 16.04
C ALA A 189 0.16 -23.02 16.21
N ASP A 190 1.41 -23.11 15.72
CA ASP A 190 2.28 -24.29 15.89
C ASP A 190 2.64 -24.52 17.36
N SER A 191 2.82 -23.45 18.13
CA SER A 191 3.05 -23.51 19.59
C SER A 191 1.78 -23.93 20.34
N TRP A 192 0.63 -23.38 19.95
CA TRP A 192 -0.68 -23.64 20.56
C TRP A 192 -1.10 -25.12 20.44
N ILE A 193 -0.78 -25.78 19.31
CA ILE A 193 -1.06 -27.21 19.11
C ILE A 193 -0.08 -28.18 19.79
N GLN A 194 0.99 -27.70 20.44
CA GLN A 194 1.85 -28.61 21.23
C GLN A 194 1.11 -29.14 22.47
N LEU A 195 0.09 -28.42 22.96
CA LEU A 195 -0.74 -28.85 24.07
C LEU A 195 -1.76 -29.88 23.61
N ALA A 196 -1.72 -31.09 24.19
CA ALA A 196 -2.60 -32.20 23.84
C ALA A 196 -4.10 -31.85 23.98
N GLU A 197 -4.45 -31.04 24.98
CA GLU A 197 -5.81 -30.53 25.16
C GLU A 197 -6.29 -29.68 23.97
N ASN A 198 -5.40 -28.84 23.41
CA ASN A 198 -5.71 -27.99 22.27
C ASN A 198 -5.81 -28.81 20.97
N GLN A 199 -4.97 -29.85 20.80
CA GLN A 199 -5.16 -30.81 19.72
C GLN A 199 -6.52 -31.51 19.79
N ARG A 200 -6.95 -31.87 21.01
CA ARG A 200 -8.26 -32.49 21.26
C ARG A 200 -9.40 -31.54 20.90
N LYS A 201 -9.42 -30.31 21.44
CA LYS A 201 -10.37 -29.23 21.06
C LYS A 201 -10.45 -29.04 19.55
N LEU A 202 -9.31 -29.01 18.88
CA LEU A 202 -9.21 -28.75 17.44
C LEU A 202 -9.72 -29.92 16.58
N LYS A 203 -9.49 -31.17 17.01
CA LYS A 203 -10.04 -32.38 16.36
C LYS A 203 -11.56 -32.51 16.57
N GLU A 204 -12.03 -32.28 17.80
CA GLU A 204 -13.44 -32.36 18.18
C GLU A 204 -14.31 -31.24 17.58
N TRP A 205 -13.70 -30.10 17.20
CA TRP A 205 -14.41 -29.03 16.51
C TRP A 205 -15.04 -29.56 15.21
N ALA A 206 -16.37 -29.57 15.18
CA ALA A 206 -17.18 -29.85 14.02
C ALA A 206 -17.50 -28.53 13.29
N ASP A 207 -17.37 -28.53 11.97
CA ASP A 207 -17.66 -27.37 11.10
C ASP A 207 -19.18 -27.16 10.99
N LYS A 208 -19.77 -26.66 12.08
CA LYS A 208 -21.16 -26.23 12.15
C LYS A 208 -21.22 -24.79 11.62
N ARG A 209 -22.19 -24.50 10.74
CA ARG A 209 -22.27 -23.26 9.94
C ARG A 209 -22.19 -21.94 10.73
N ASP A 210 -22.47 -21.98 12.03
CA ASP A 210 -22.63 -20.79 12.87
C ASP A 210 -21.49 -20.55 13.90
N SER A 211 -20.39 -21.33 13.90
CA SER A 211 -19.26 -21.08 14.82
C SER A 211 -17.89 -20.99 14.14
N SER A 212 -17.21 -19.85 14.34
CA SER A 212 -15.83 -19.68 13.91
C SER A 212 -14.87 -20.47 14.79
N ILE A 213 -13.85 -21.09 14.18
CA ILE A 213 -12.82 -21.89 14.87
C ILE A 213 -12.05 -21.10 15.93
N VAL A 214 -12.03 -19.76 15.85
CA VAL A 214 -11.41 -18.88 16.86
C VAL A 214 -12.16 -18.85 18.19
N PHE A 215 -13.39 -19.38 18.25
CA PHE A 215 -14.12 -19.57 19.51
C PHE A 215 -13.58 -20.75 20.35
N LEU A 216 -12.69 -21.59 19.80
CA LEU A 216 -11.93 -22.58 20.59
C LEU A 216 -10.89 -21.93 21.51
N LEU A 217 -10.55 -20.67 21.26
CA LEU A 217 -9.46 -19.96 21.96
C LEU A 217 -9.96 -19.40 23.28
N SER A 218 -9.33 -19.87 24.36
CA SER A 218 -9.63 -19.47 25.72
C SER A 218 -9.31 -17.98 25.96
N HIS A 219 -9.78 -17.46 27.10
CA HIS A 219 -9.42 -16.11 27.53
C HIS A 219 -7.89 -15.95 27.73
N GLU A 220 -7.18 -17.02 28.11
CA GLU A 220 -5.73 -16.98 28.26
C GLU A 220 -5.01 -17.01 26.90
N ASP A 221 -5.50 -17.80 25.95
CA ASP A 221 -4.97 -17.79 24.56
C ASP A 221 -5.10 -16.40 23.95
N ARG A 222 -6.25 -15.73 24.16
CA ARG A 222 -6.50 -14.36 23.74
C ARG A 222 -5.55 -13.36 24.39
N ARG A 223 -5.29 -13.48 25.70
CA ARG A 223 -4.27 -12.66 26.38
C ARG A 223 -2.86 -12.90 25.84
N LYS A 224 -2.48 -14.15 25.55
CA LYS A 224 -1.16 -14.52 25.00
C LYS A 224 -0.97 -14.06 23.55
N MET A 225 -2.06 -13.90 22.81
CA MET A 225 -2.11 -13.27 21.48
C MET A 225 -2.13 -11.73 21.51
N GLY A 226 -2.30 -11.10 22.67
CA GLY A 226 -2.50 -9.65 22.76
C GLY A 226 -3.70 -9.14 21.95
N ASP A 227 -3.72 -7.83 21.71
CA ASP A 227 -4.78 -7.19 20.90
C ASP A 227 -4.53 -7.46 19.41
N ILE A 228 -5.21 -8.46 18.86
CA ILE A 228 -5.24 -8.75 17.41
C ILE A 228 -6.31 -7.86 16.75
N PRO A 229 -5.94 -6.99 15.79
CA PRO A 229 -6.89 -6.27 14.95
C PRO A 229 -7.87 -7.18 14.22
N ASP A 230 -9.14 -6.77 14.12
CA ASP A 230 -10.22 -7.58 13.52
C ASP A 230 -9.91 -8.09 12.10
N ASN A 231 -9.14 -7.32 11.31
CA ASN A 231 -8.73 -7.70 9.96
C ASN A 231 -7.73 -8.88 9.92
N LEU A 232 -7.07 -9.22 11.03
CA LEU A 232 -6.15 -10.37 11.13
C LEU A 232 -6.82 -11.64 11.69
N ILE A 233 -8.01 -11.54 12.29
CA ILE A 233 -8.78 -12.69 12.80
C ILE A 233 -9.03 -13.78 11.72
N PRO A 234 -9.27 -13.45 10.43
CA PRO A 234 -9.35 -14.46 9.36
C PRO A 234 -8.06 -15.26 9.15
N LEU A 235 -6.87 -14.66 9.37
CA LEU A 235 -5.59 -15.35 9.26
C LEU A 235 -5.41 -16.37 10.39
N VAL A 236 -5.78 -15.99 11.62
CA VAL A 236 -5.81 -16.87 12.80
C VAL A 236 -6.77 -18.04 12.59
N ALA A 237 -7.99 -17.75 12.10
CA ALA A 237 -8.98 -18.76 11.78
C ALA A 237 -8.45 -19.76 10.74
N SER A 238 -7.73 -19.28 9.74
CA SER A 238 -7.09 -20.14 8.74
C SER A 238 -5.99 -21.01 9.35
N ALA A 239 -5.06 -20.41 10.11
CA ALA A 239 -3.97 -21.12 10.75
C ALA A 239 -4.46 -22.40 11.46
N LEU A 240 -5.49 -22.24 12.30
CA LEU A 240 -6.12 -23.31 13.06
C LEU A 240 -6.78 -24.36 12.15
N LYS A 241 -7.41 -23.96 11.03
CA LYS A 241 -7.98 -24.89 10.04
C LYS A 241 -6.90 -25.76 9.38
N THR A 242 -5.73 -25.22 9.03
CA THR A 242 -4.64 -26.06 8.52
C THR A 242 -4.09 -27.01 9.56
N ARG A 243 -3.89 -26.55 10.81
CA ARG A 243 -3.40 -27.44 11.87
C ARG A 243 -4.41 -28.54 12.18
N ARG A 244 -5.71 -28.25 12.10
CA ARG A 244 -6.78 -29.27 12.18
C ARG A 244 -6.65 -30.30 11.06
N ALA A 245 -6.50 -29.85 9.82
CA ALA A 245 -6.37 -30.75 8.67
C ALA A 245 -5.09 -31.63 8.76
N LEU A 246 -3.98 -31.07 9.25
CA LEU A 246 -2.75 -31.81 9.56
C LEU A 246 -2.99 -32.90 10.61
N LEU A 247 -3.67 -32.56 11.71
CA LEU A 247 -3.98 -33.47 12.81
C LEU A 247 -4.97 -34.58 12.45
N LEU A 248 -5.81 -34.39 11.43
CA LEU A 248 -6.78 -35.38 10.96
C LEU A 248 -6.21 -36.29 9.86
N ALA A 249 -5.39 -35.76 8.95
CA ALA A 249 -4.79 -36.55 7.86
C ALA A 249 -3.53 -37.32 8.30
N GLY A 250 -2.80 -36.82 9.30
CA GLY A 250 -1.47 -37.29 9.66
C GLY A 250 -0.39 -36.71 8.75
N ALA A 251 0.82 -36.51 9.28
CA ALA A 251 1.87 -35.72 8.62
C ALA A 251 2.26 -36.22 7.22
N ASP A 252 2.32 -37.53 7.01
CA ASP A 252 2.73 -38.12 5.73
C ASP A 252 1.65 -37.98 4.65
N ASN A 253 0.39 -38.20 4.99
CA ASN A 253 -0.72 -38.05 4.03
C ASN A 253 -1.06 -36.59 3.77
N PHE A 254 -0.88 -35.72 4.77
CA PHE A 254 -1.06 -34.27 4.63
C PHE A 254 -0.06 -33.65 3.63
N ARG A 255 1.15 -34.22 3.51
CA ARG A 255 2.21 -33.75 2.61
C ARG A 255 2.17 -34.37 1.21
N LYS A 256 1.67 -35.60 1.06
CA LYS A 256 1.66 -36.36 -0.22
C LYS A 256 0.77 -35.82 -1.35
N LYS A 257 -0.03 -34.77 -1.14
CA LYS A 257 -1.01 -34.24 -2.12
C LYS A 257 -0.98 -32.72 -2.31
N ARG A 258 0.18 -32.07 -2.13
CA ARG A 258 0.29 -30.60 -2.11
C ARG A 258 1.36 -30.06 -3.04
N ASP A 259 0.94 -29.58 -4.21
CA ASP A 259 1.71 -28.62 -5.01
C ASP A 259 1.23 -27.20 -4.66
N GLY A 260 2.12 -26.42 -4.04
CA GLY A 260 1.83 -25.04 -3.67
C GLY A 260 1.20 -24.84 -2.27
N PRO A 261 0.74 -23.61 -1.99
CA PRO A 261 0.58 -23.11 -0.63
C PRO A 261 -0.76 -23.55 -0.02
N ASN A 262 -0.71 -24.17 1.16
CA ASN A 262 -1.88 -24.79 1.78
C ASN A 262 -2.02 -24.61 3.34
N ASP A 263 -1.63 -23.44 3.87
CA ASP A 263 -2.43 -22.54 4.76
C ASP A 263 -1.84 -21.87 6.05
N VAL A 264 -1.58 -20.54 5.93
CA VAL A 264 -2.14 -19.45 6.78
C VAL A 264 -2.79 -18.46 5.80
N LEU A 265 -4.11 -18.60 5.66
CA LEU A 265 -4.95 -18.23 4.51
C LEU A 265 -4.31 -18.56 3.15
N SER A 266 -3.34 -19.50 3.13
CA SER A 266 -2.16 -19.70 2.25
C SER A 266 -1.88 -18.73 1.11
N ALA A 267 -2.15 -17.48 1.41
CA ALA A 267 -2.54 -16.48 0.46
C ALA A 267 -3.02 -15.30 1.32
N CYS A 268 -2.15 -14.78 2.19
CA CYS A 268 -1.94 -13.33 2.12
C CYS A 268 -1.48 -13.10 0.68
N LYS A 269 -2.43 -12.70 -0.18
CA LYS A 269 -2.72 -13.44 -1.43
C LYS A 269 -1.49 -13.69 -2.30
N ASN A 270 -1.16 -14.99 -2.45
CA ASN A 270 0.10 -15.54 -2.93
C ASN A 270 1.04 -14.62 -3.74
N ARG A 271 2.02 -14.03 -3.04
CA ARG A 271 3.17 -13.32 -3.63
C ARG A 271 4.54 -14.07 -3.71
N SER A 272 4.81 -15.28 -3.23
CA SER A 272 4.02 -16.39 -2.66
C SER A 272 4.89 -17.19 -1.68
N PHE A 273 4.32 -17.66 -0.56
CA PHE A 273 5.08 -18.13 0.61
C PHE A 273 5.13 -19.67 0.68
N GLN A 274 5.73 -20.26 -0.36
CA GLN A 274 5.33 -21.55 -0.94
C GLN A 274 5.42 -22.82 -0.08
N ASN A 275 6.17 -22.84 1.02
CA ASN A 275 6.29 -24.02 1.91
C ASN A 275 6.03 -23.71 3.39
N TRP A 276 5.41 -22.57 3.71
CA TRP A 276 5.06 -22.19 5.07
C TRP A 276 3.96 -23.12 5.64
N LEU A 277 4.20 -24.03 6.59
CA LEU A 277 5.38 -24.27 7.44
C LEU A 277 5.98 -25.68 7.27
N GLY A 278 7.11 -25.76 6.57
CA GLY A 278 7.82 -26.98 6.24
C GLY A 278 9.31 -26.72 5.99
N LYS A 279 10.14 -27.15 6.94
CA LYS A 279 11.62 -27.07 6.99
C LYS A 279 12.24 -25.70 7.32
N GLN A 280 12.14 -25.27 8.60
CA GLN A 280 13.30 -25.21 9.53
C GLN A 280 12.92 -24.49 10.83
N ALA A 281 13.56 -24.89 11.94
CA ALA A 281 13.47 -24.17 13.20
C ALA A 281 14.38 -22.92 13.15
N VAL A 282 13.79 -21.75 13.40
CA VAL A 282 14.56 -20.54 13.75
C VAL A 282 14.24 -20.21 15.21
N ARG A 283 15.29 -19.85 15.95
CA ARG A 283 15.29 -19.90 17.43
C ARG A 283 14.31 -18.90 18.03
N ALA A 284 13.68 -19.33 19.12
CA ALA A 284 12.86 -18.45 19.95
C ALA A 284 13.67 -17.27 20.50
N ASN A 285 13.08 -16.08 20.42
CA ASN A 285 13.34 -14.99 21.34
C ASN A 285 12.04 -14.18 21.50
N SER A 286 11.53 -14.18 22.73
CA SER A 286 10.56 -13.25 23.33
C SER A 286 9.39 -12.73 22.47
N ILE A 287 8.21 -13.30 22.71
CA ILE A 287 6.92 -12.79 22.22
C ILE A 287 6.67 -11.38 22.79
N VAL A 288 6.66 -10.37 21.92
CA VAL A 288 6.07 -9.05 22.18
C VAL A 288 5.02 -8.80 21.09
N PHE A 289 3.76 -9.08 21.41
CA PHE A 289 2.66 -9.00 20.46
C PHE A 289 2.21 -7.55 20.24
N LEU A 290 2.18 -7.10 18.98
CA LEU A 290 1.35 -6.01 18.43
C LEU A 290 1.37 -4.61 19.07
N LEU A 291 2.50 -4.14 19.63
CA LEU A 291 2.77 -2.69 19.73
C LEU A 291 3.39 -2.09 18.45
N THR A 292 3.82 -2.93 17.50
CA THR A 292 4.63 -2.52 16.35
C THR A 292 3.85 -2.13 15.09
N VAL A 293 2.56 -2.46 14.96
CA VAL A 293 1.80 -2.11 13.74
C VAL A 293 1.46 -0.62 13.69
N SER A 294 1.11 -0.02 14.83
CA SER A 294 0.99 1.43 14.97
C SER A 294 2.34 2.14 15.04
N CYS A 295 3.38 1.50 15.59
CA CYS A 295 4.72 2.05 15.61
C CYS A 295 5.45 2.00 14.26
N SER A 296 5.19 1.04 13.36
CA SER A 296 5.88 0.94 12.07
C SER A 296 5.67 2.19 11.20
N TRP A 297 4.44 2.73 11.15
CA TRP A 297 4.11 4.01 10.52
C TRP A 297 4.77 5.23 11.21
N ARG A 298 5.29 5.07 12.43
CA ARG A 298 6.03 6.09 13.21
C ARG A 298 7.54 5.90 13.19
N THR A 299 8.06 4.71 12.94
CA THR A 299 9.51 4.40 13.00
C THR A 299 10.19 4.35 11.65
N SER A 300 9.45 4.46 10.55
CA SER A 300 9.96 4.76 9.21
C SER A 300 9.99 6.28 8.92
N LEU A 301 10.27 7.09 9.96
CA LEU A 301 10.41 8.55 9.93
C LEU A 301 11.89 8.97 9.94
#